data_AF-A0A852RE94-F1
#
_entry.id   AF-A0A852RE94-F1
#
_cell.length_a   1.000
_cell.length_b   1.000
_cell.length_c   1.000
_cell.angle_alpha   90.00
_cell.angle_beta   90.00
_cell.angle_gamma   90.00
#
_symmetry.space_group_name_H-M   'P 1'
#
loop_
_entity.id
_entity.type
_entity.pdbx_description
1 polymer ?
#
loop_
_entity_poly.entity_id
_entity_poly.type
_entity_poly.pdbx_seq_one_letter_code
_entity_poly.pdbx_strand_id
1 'polypeptide(L)'
;MSDSHPVQQVPPGSGPAVMLRDAGLVGLGGALGSVARYLAGLALPLDANAATFAINVAGSCLLGLIVAGLAGRRPRLQLAVGTGFCGGFTTYSALAVGVAELAGAGSIASALILALGTVACAGAATLVGVWIGRRLSAGGAA
;
A
#
# COMPACT_ATOMS: atom_id res chain seq x y z
N MET A 1 -19.25 -24.47 24.10
CA MET A 1 -18.54 -23.26 23.63
C MET A 1 -18.64 -23.21 22.12
N SER A 2 -19.55 -22.38 21.58
CA SER A 2 -19.60 -22.08 20.15
C SER A 2 -19.30 -20.59 20.03
N ASP A 3 -18.06 -20.28 19.68
CA ASP A 3 -17.63 -18.91 19.40
C ASP A 3 -18.32 -18.44 18.12
N SER A 4 -19.36 -17.64 18.29
CA SER A 4 -19.91 -16.80 17.25
C SER A 4 -18.85 -15.76 16.87
N HIS A 5 -18.03 -16.06 15.88
CA HIS A 5 -17.26 -15.03 15.18
C HIS A 5 -18.24 -13.95 14.69
N PRO A 6 -18.00 -12.66 14.96
CA PRO A 6 -18.82 -11.60 14.42
C PRO A 6 -18.64 -11.60 12.90
N VAL A 7 -19.62 -12.17 12.20
CA VAL A 7 -19.78 -11.99 10.75
C VAL A 7 -19.76 -10.49 10.51
N GLN A 8 -18.77 -10.02 9.75
CA GLN A 8 -18.62 -8.63 9.39
C GLN A 8 -19.88 -8.21 8.64
N GLN A 9 -20.82 -7.57 9.35
CA GLN A 9 -22.12 -7.22 8.79
C GLN A 9 -21.93 -6.16 7.72
N VAL A 10 -22.31 -6.53 6.49
CA VAL A 10 -22.32 -5.64 5.33
C VAL A 10 -23.19 -4.41 5.66
N PRO A 11 -22.67 -3.17 5.54
CA PRO A 11 -23.41 -1.98 5.94
C PRO A 11 -24.76 -1.85 5.18
N PRO A 12 -25.85 -1.47 5.88
CA PRO A 12 -27.15 -1.26 5.23
C PRO A 12 -27.04 -0.19 4.14
N GLY A 13 -27.41 -0.55 2.90
CA GLY A 13 -27.35 0.34 1.71
C GLY A 13 -26.40 -0.09 0.59
N SER A 14 -25.72 -1.22 0.70
CA SER A 14 -24.76 -1.71 -0.32
C SER A 14 -25.43 -2.72 -1.28
N GLY A 15 -26.25 -2.20 -2.19
CA GLY A 15 -26.77 -3.01 -3.29
C GLY A 15 -25.63 -3.55 -4.19
N PRO A 16 -25.86 -4.64 -4.95
CA PRO A 16 -24.83 -5.27 -5.80
C PRO A 16 -24.11 -4.28 -6.74
N ALA A 17 -24.84 -3.28 -7.24
CA ALA A 17 -24.30 -2.23 -8.10
C ALA A 17 -23.27 -1.32 -7.41
N VAL A 18 -23.44 -1.04 -6.11
CA VAL A 18 -22.48 -0.24 -5.33
C VAL A 18 -21.19 -1.04 -5.11
N MET A 19 -21.32 -2.32 -4.78
CA MET A 19 -20.17 -3.23 -4.62
C MET A 19 -19.36 -3.38 -5.92
N LEU A 20 -20.04 -3.60 -7.05
CA LEU A 20 -19.40 -3.70 -8.36
C LEU A 20 -18.68 -2.41 -8.75
N ARG A 21 -19.28 -1.25 -8.45
CA ARG A 21 -18.66 0.05 -8.70
C ARG A 21 -17.40 0.25 -7.87
N ASP A 22 -17.45 -0.04 -6.58
CA ASP A 22 -16.31 0.12 -5.69
C ASP A 22 -15.19 -0.87 -6.04
N ALA A 23 -15.53 -2.11 -6.41
CA ALA A 23 -14.58 -3.09 -6.94
C ALA A 23 -13.93 -2.60 -8.24
N GLY A 24 -14.69 -1.99 -9.15
CA GLY A 24 -14.16 -1.37 -10.37
C GLY A 24 -13.15 -0.25 -10.09
N LEU A 25 -13.42 0.58 -9.07
CA LEU A 25 -12.49 1.63 -8.63
C LEU A 25 -11.18 1.05 -8.07
N VAL A 26 -11.28 0.02 -7.23
CA VAL A 26 -10.11 -0.68 -6.67
C VAL A 26 -9.31 -1.35 -7.79
N GLY A 27 -9.99 -2.03 -8.73
CA GLY A 27 -9.37 -2.72 -9.86
C GLY A 27 -8.62 -1.77 -10.79
N LEU A 28 -9.24 -0.66 -11.19
CA LEU A 28 -8.59 0.37 -12.01
C LEU A 28 -7.37 0.97 -11.29
N GLY A 29 -7.53 1.32 -10.01
CA GLY A 29 -6.44 1.83 -9.18
C GLY A 29 -5.28 0.83 -9.13
N GLY A 30 -5.57 -0.44 -8.85
CA GLY A 30 -4.57 -1.51 -8.78
C GLY A 30 -3.86 -1.77 -10.11
N ALA A 31 -4.57 -1.71 -11.23
CA ALA A 31 -3.96 -1.80 -12.56
C ALA A 31 -2.98 -0.64 -12.79
N LEU A 32 -3.40 0.60 -12.51
CA LEU A 32 -2.53 1.77 -12.63
C LEU A 32 -1.33 1.70 -11.67
N GLY A 33 -1.54 1.25 -10.45
CA GLY A 33 -0.48 1.06 -9.46
C GLY A 33 0.56 0.03 -9.90
N SER A 34 0.12 -1.11 -10.42
CA SER A 34 1.03 -2.16 -10.89
C SER A 34 1.83 -1.74 -12.14
N VAL A 35 1.19 -1.02 -13.08
CA VAL A 35 1.90 -0.40 -14.22
C VAL A 35 2.91 0.63 -13.74
N ALA A 36 2.54 1.52 -12.82
CA ALA A 36 3.46 2.51 -12.26
C ALA A 36 4.66 1.87 -11.56
N ARG A 37 4.45 0.78 -10.81
CA ARG A 37 5.52 -0.02 -10.21
C ARG A 37 6.46 -0.60 -11.26
N TYR A 38 5.89 -1.20 -12.31
CA TYR A 38 6.68 -1.76 -13.41
C TYR A 38 7.55 -0.68 -14.07
N LEU A 39 6.96 0.46 -14.42
CA LEU A 39 7.69 1.57 -15.05
C LEU A 39 8.73 2.16 -14.10
N ALA A 40 8.44 2.29 -12.81
CA ALA A 40 9.42 2.74 -11.82
C ALA A 40 10.60 1.78 -11.72
N GLY A 41 10.36 0.47 -11.77
CA GLY A 41 11.42 -0.55 -11.80
C GLY A 41 12.31 -0.46 -13.05
N LEU A 42 11.79 0.04 -14.17
CA LEU A 42 12.59 0.28 -15.39
C LEU A 42 13.32 1.63 -15.37
N ALA A 43 12.74 2.64 -14.74
CA ALA A 43 13.25 4.01 -14.79
C ALA A 43 14.27 4.32 -13.68
N LEU A 44 14.19 3.64 -12.53
CA LEU A 44 15.12 3.84 -11.43
C LEU A 44 16.48 3.18 -11.76
N PRO A 45 17.60 3.92 -11.68
CA PRO A 45 18.94 3.34 -11.86
C PRO A 45 19.39 2.61 -10.60
N LEU A 46 18.58 1.67 -10.12
CA LEU A 46 18.76 0.88 -8.91
C LEU A 46 18.71 -0.60 -9.25
N ASP A 47 19.36 -1.44 -8.45
CA ASP A 47 19.12 -2.88 -8.53
C ASP A 47 17.69 -3.22 -8.10
N ALA A 48 17.25 -4.44 -8.43
CA ALA A 48 15.88 -4.88 -8.20
C ALA A 48 15.44 -4.80 -6.72
N ASN A 49 16.35 -5.06 -5.78
CA ASN A 49 16.04 -5.02 -4.35
C ASN A 49 15.91 -3.58 -3.86
N ALA A 50 16.84 -2.70 -4.27
CA ALA A 50 16.79 -1.27 -3.94
C ALA A 50 15.56 -0.58 -4.59
N ALA A 51 15.21 -0.92 -5.83
CA ALA A 51 14.01 -0.44 -6.48
C ALA A 51 12.74 -0.91 -5.73
N THR A 52 12.68 -2.19 -5.38
CA THR A 52 11.56 -2.76 -4.60
C THR A 52 11.41 -2.10 -3.23
N PHE A 53 12.52 -1.83 -2.55
CA PHE A 53 12.54 -1.08 -1.30
C PHE A 53 11.97 0.32 -1.48
N ALA A 54 12.48 1.09 -2.46
CA ALA A 54 12.07 2.47 -2.71
C ALA A 54 10.58 2.56 -3.06
N ILE A 55 10.09 1.66 -3.92
CA ILE A 55 8.69 1.57 -4.34
C ILE A 55 7.78 1.28 -3.14
N ASN A 56 8.14 0.31 -2.29
CA ASN A 56 7.36 -0.01 -1.09
C ASN A 56 7.33 1.16 -0.10
N VAL A 57 8.47 1.79 0.18
CA VAL A 57 8.56 2.93 1.11
C VAL A 57 7.74 4.12 0.61
N ALA A 58 7.88 4.48 -0.67
CA ALA A 58 7.12 5.58 -1.27
C ALA A 58 5.62 5.29 -1.30
N GLY A 59 5.22 4.07 -1.68
CA GLY A 59 3.82 3.66 -1.71
C GLY A 59 3.18 3.62 -0.33
N SER A 60 3.91 3.17 0.70
CA SER A 60 3.47 3.19 2.09
C SER A 60 3.30 4.61 2.63
N CYS A 61 4.20 5.54 2.29
CA CYS A 61 4.02 6.96 2.62
C CYS A 61 2.74 7.53 2.00
N LEU A 62 2.54 7.29 0.69
CA LEU A 62 1.34 7.72 -0.02
C LEU A 62 0.08 7.12 0.58
N LEU A 63 0.08 5.83 0.94
CA LEU A 63 -1.04 5.18 1.59
C LEU A 63 -1.38 5.87 2.93
N GLY A 64 -0.39 6.14 3.78
CA GLY A 64 -0.59 6.86 5.03
C GLY A 64 -1.21 8.24 4.82
N LEU A 65 -0.73 8.99 3.82
CA LEU A 65 -1.25 10.31 3.44
C LEU A 65 -2.71 10.21 2.99
N ILE A 66 -3.05 9.25 2.14
CA ILE A 66 -4.39 9.08 1.60
C ILE A 66 -5.38 8.66 2.68
N VAL A 67 -5.02 7.67 3.51
CA VAL A 67 -5.89 7.18 4.58
C VAL A 67 -6.18 8.28 5.60
N ALA A 68 -5.18 9.05 6.01
CA ALA A 68 -5.37 10.11 6.99
C ALA A 68 -5.98 11.39 6.41
N GLY A 69 -5.57 11.77 5.20
CA GLY A 69 -6.02 13.00 4.55
C GLY A 69 -7.45 12.95 4.03
N LEU A 70 -7.93 11.75 3.65
CA LEU A 70 -9.27 11.56 3.09
C LEU A 70 -10.27 10.91 4.06
N ALA A 71 -9.85 10.56 5.27
CA ALA A 71 -10.66 9.87 6.27
C ALA A 71 -12.05 10.51 6.41
N GLY A 72 -13.09 9.74 6.08
CA GLY A 72 -14.49 10.16 6.19
C GLY A 72 -14.98 11.20 5.16
N ARG A 73 -14.09 11.79 4.36
CA ARG A 73 -14.43 12.86 3.41
C ARG A 73 -14.62 12.37 1.97
N ARG A 74 -13.76 11.45 1.52
CA ARG A 74 -13.76 10.95 0.13
C ARG A 74 -13.57 9.43 0.09
N PRO A 75 -14.53 8.63 0.59
CA PRO A 75 -14.36 7.17 0.75
C PRO A 75 -14.04 6.44 -0.56
N ARG A 76 -14.64 6.85 -1.69
CA ARG A 76 -14.36 6.26 -3.00
C ARG A 76 -12.96 6.56 -3.51
N LEU A 77 -12.45 7.77 -3.26
CA LEU A 77 -11.09 8.14 -3.64
C LEU A 77 -10.08 7.41 -2.76
N GLN A 78 -10.38 7.25 -1.47
CA GLN A 78 -9.59 6.43 -0.55
C GLN A 78 -9.55 4.95 -0.99
N LEU A 79 -10.66 4.38 -1.48
CA LEU A 79 -10.67 3.03 -2.06
C LEU A 79 -9.83 2.95 -3.35
N ALA A 80 -10.05 3.87 -4.30
CA ALA A 80 -9.36 3.85 -5.59
C ALA A 80 -7.84 4.02 -5.44
N VAL A 81 -7.41 4.96 -4.61
CA VAL A 81 -5.98 5.30 -4.45
C VAL A 81 -5.33 4.47 -3.34
N GLY A 82 -5.95 4.40 -2.16
CA GLY A 82 -5.39 3.69 -1.02
C GLY A 82 -5.38 2.18 -1.23
N THR A 83 -6.56 1.57 -1.39
CA THR A 83 -6.65 0.12 -1.61
C THR A 83 -6.19 -0.27 -3.01
N GLY A 84 -6.64 0.45 -4.04
CA GLY A 84 -6.30 0.18 -5.44
C GLY A 84 -4.85 0.53 -5.76
N PHE A 85 -4.56 1.82 -6.02
CA PHE A 85 -3.25 2.25 -6.51
C PHE A 85 -2.09 1.87 -5.59
N CYS A 86 -2.13 2.22 -4.30
CA CYS A 86 -1.03 1.87 -3.39
C CYS A 86 -0.90 0.35 -3.21
N GLY A 87 -2.00 -0.40 -3.25
CA GLY A 87 -1.97 -1.87 -3.23
C GLY A 87 -1.31 -2.49 -4.45
N GLY A 88 -1.53 -1.93 -5.65
CA GLY A 88 -0.86 -2.38 -6.88
C GLY A 88 0.58 -1.87 -7.03
N PHE A 89 0.85 -0.68 -6.50
CA PHE A 89 2.15 -0.02 -6.57
C PHE A 89 3.16 -0.62 -5.58
N THR A 90 2.73 -1.00 -4.38
CA THR A 90 3.59 -1.73 -3.42
C THR A 90 3.63 -3.22 -3.76
N THR A 91 4.63 -3.96 -3.27
CA THR A 91 4.75 -5.39 -3.54
C THR A 91 5.52 -6.12 -2.45
N TYR A 92 4.83 -7.04 -1.77
CA TYR A 92 5.46 -7.98 -0.85
C TYR A 92 6.11 -9.16 -1.60
N SER A 93 5.52 -9.61 -2.71
CA SER A 93 6.03 -10.76 -3.45
C SER A 93 7.43 -10.51 -4.04
N ALA A 94 7.70 -9.32 -4.59
CA ALA A 94 9.04 -8.99 -5.08
C ALA A 94 10.06 -8.90 -3.92
N LEU A 95 9.65 -8.36 -2.76
CA LEU A 95 10.49 -8.35 -1.56
C LEU A 95 10.83 -9.78 -1.13
N ALA A 96 9.84 -10.68 -1.07
CA ALA A 96 10.03 -12.06 -0.67
C ALA A 96 10.97 -12.82 -1.63
N VAL A 97 10.86 -12.59 -2.94
CA VAL A 97 11.78 -13.15 -3.94
C VAL A 97 13.20 -12.66 -3.69
N GLY A 98 13.41 -11.34 -3.53
CA GLY A 98 14.74 -10.79 -3.28
C GLY A 98 15.38 -11.30 -1.97
N VAL A 99 14.58 -11.48 -0.92
CA VAL A 99 15.01 -12.09 0.34
C VAL A 99 15.41 -13.56 0.13
N ALA A 100 14.60 -14.33 -0.61
CA ALA A 100 14.89 -15.73 -0.90
C ALA A 100 16.16 -15.90 -1.76
N GLU A 101 16.36 -15.04 -2.75
CA GLU A 101 17.56 -15.03 -3.60
C GLU A 101 18.82 -14.72 -2.79
N LEU A 102 18.79 -13.68 -1.95
CA LEU A 102 19.92 -13.32 -1.08
C LEU A 102 20.24 -14.43 -0.07
N ALA A 103 19.21 -15.06 0.50
CA ALA A 103 19.37 -16.17 1.43
C ALA A 103 19.94 -17.42 0.72
N GLY A 104 19.44 -17.74 -0.47
CA GLY A 104 19.92 -18.85 -1.29
C GLY A 104 21.36 -18.66 -1.77
N ALA A 105 21.81 -17.42 -1.95
CA ALA A 105 23.20 -17.06 -2.22
C ALA A 105 24.12 -17.08 -0.98
N GLY A 106 23.60 -17.48 0.20
CA GLY A 106 24.35 -17.53 1.45
C GLY A 106 24.47 -16.18 2.18
N SER A 107 23.89 -15.10 1.65
CA SER A 107 23.96 -13.76 2.22
C SER A 107 22.80 -13.49 3.19
N ILE A 108 22.73 -14.25 4.28
CA ILE A 108 21.64 -14.16 5.27
C ILE A 108 21.52 -12.76 5.87
N ALA A 109 22.63 -12.11 6.17
CA ALA A 109 22.62 -10.74 6.70
C ALA A 109 21.93 -9.77 5.73
N SER A 110 22.25 -9.81 4.44
CA SER A 110 21.63 -8.96 3.42
C SER A 110 20.14 -9.27 3.25
N ALA A 111 19.76 -10.54 3.29
CA ALA A 111 18.36 -10.97 3.25
C ALA A 111 17.55 -10.39 4.42
N LEU A 112 18.10 -10.45 5.64
CA LEU A 112 17.49 -9.87 6.84
C LEU A 112 17.41 -8.34 6.78
N ILE A 113 18.48 -7.69 6.30
CA ILE A 113 18.50 -6.23 6.11
C ILE A 113 17.41 -5.82 5.11
N LEU A 114 17.29 -6.52 3.98
CA LEU A 114 16.27 -6.22 2.99
C LEU A 114 14.86 -6.41 3.57
N ALA A 115 14.59 -7.53 4.24
CA ALA A 115 13.28 -7.82 4.84
C ALA A 115 12.91 -6.81 5.93
N LEU A 116 13.72 -6.71 6.98
CA LEU A 116 13.44 -5.89 8.16
C LEU A 116 13.55 -4.40 7.85
N GLY A 117 14.55 -4.02 7.05
CA GLY A 117 14.74 -2.64 6.60
C GLY A 117 13.54 -2.15 5.79
N THR A 118 13.05 -2.94 4.83
CA THR A 118 11.86 -2.56 4.06
C THR A 118 10.65 -2.37 4.96
N VAL A 119 10.35 -3.32 5.86
CA VAL A 119 9.19 -3.22 6.75
C VAL A 119 9.30 -2.03 7.70
N ALA A 120 10.46 -1.82 8.33
CA ALA A 120 10.68 -0.73 9.26
C ALA A 120 10.57 0.64 8.56
N CYS A 121 11.24 0.81 7.42
CA CYS A 121 11.19 2.07 6.67
C CYS A 121 9.81 2.34 6.07
N ALA A 122 9.12 1.32 5.54
CA ALA A 122 7.75 1.46 5.05
C ALA A 122 6.77 1.83 6.17
N GLY A 123 6.91 1.21 7.35
CA GLY A 123 6.15 1.56 8.55
C GLY A 123 6.38 3.01 8.98
N ALA A 124 7.64 3.43 9.09
CA ALA A 124 7.99 4.82 9.41
C ALA A 124 7.45 5.80 8.38
N ALA A 125 7.58 5.49 7.09
CA ALA A 125 7.05 6.30 6.00
C ALA A 125 5.52 6.41 6.04
N THR A 126 4.82 5.33 6.41
CA THR A 126 3.37 5.36 6.64
C THR A 126 3.01 6.35 7.75
N LEU A 127 3.73 6.34 8.87
CA LEU A 127 3.50 7.28 9.98
C LEU A 127 3.72 8.74 9.54
N VAL A 128 4.77 8.99 8.76
CA VAL A 128 5.02 10.31 8.16
C VAL A 128 3.85 10.72 7.26
N GLY A 129 3.41 9.84 6.36
CA GLY A 129 2.25 10.07 5.51
C GLY A 129 0.99 10.40 6.30
N VAL A 130 0.70 9.63 7.35
CA VAL A 130 -0.44 9.87 8.25
C VAL A 130 -0.34 11.24 8.91
N TRP A 131 0.84 11.61 9.42
CA TRP A 131 1.07 12.90 10.05
C TRP A 131 0.79 14.05 9.07
N ILE A 132 1.32 13.98 7.83
CA ILE A 132 1.06 14.97 6.78
C ILE A 132 -0.43 15.01 6.45
N GLY A 133 -1.05 13.86 6.22
CA GLY A 133 -2.47 13.75 5.86
C GLY A 133 -3.40 14.38 6.91
N ARG A 134 -3.13 14.18 8.20
CA ARG A 134 -3.89 14.82 9.29
C ARG A 134 -3.76 16.35 9.28
N ARG A 135 -2.57 16.88 9.00
CA ARG A 135 -2.35 18.34 8.93
C ARG A 135 -3.11 18.97 7.78
N LEU A 136 -3.08 18.35 6.60
CA LEU A 136 -3.85 18.81 5.44
C LEU A 136 -5.35 18.72 5.68
N SER A 137 -5.80 17.67 6.38
CA SER A 137 -7.21 17.50 6.72
C SER A 137 -7.70 18.57 7.70
N ALA A 138 -6.89 18.92 8.71
CA ALA A 138 -7.21 19.95 9.69
C ALA A 138 -7.18 21.38 9.11
N GLY A 139 -6.24 21.68 8.21
CA GLY A 139 -6.10 23.01 7.59
C GLY A 139 -7.21 23.37 6.59
N GLY A 140 -7.90 22.39 6.02
CA GLY A 140 -9.06 22.63 5.13
C GLY A 140 -10.41 22.75 5.85
N ALA A 141 -10.41 22.80 7.19
CA ALA A 141 -11.62 22.97 8.01
C ALA A 141 -11.68 24.36 8.70
N ALA A 142 -10.78 25.27 8.35
CA ALA A 142 -10.77 26.68 8.73
C ALA A 142 -11.07 27.54 7.49
#